data_AF-A0A936GZ54-F1
#
_entry.id   AF-A0A936GZ54-F1
#
_cell.length_a   1.000
_cell.length_b   1.000
_cell.length_c   1.000
_cell.angle_alpha   90.00
_cell.angle_beta   90.00
_cell.angle_gamma   90.00
#
_symmetry.space_group_name_H-M   'P 1'
#
loop_
_entity.id
_entity.type
_entity.pdbx_description
1 polymer ?
#
loop_
_entity_poly.entity_id
_entity_poly.type
_entity_poly.pdbx_seq_one_letter_code
_entity_poly.pdbx_strand_id
1 'polypeptide(L)'
;MKNYPIKMYKNAKSVFKRQIALIGVYLYIFRLMHIIPGYQEDQKSQVKKYMNEYPEFSRDKSSMNIPIIIAQLLEAIVLKKESDVFDRMEALKKYSSRYITKSDSIRSNCFINMLLEVVRNNYHVVAIERHAKKYYTKLVANPKISSEEAAEVELIPYEHLWQIIMNYLEAQKKSR
;
A
#
# COMPACT_ATOMS: atom_id res chain seq x y z
N MET A 1 16.09 -32.55 -24.34
CA MET A 1 16.00 -31.51 -23.28
C MET A 1 15.14 -30.36 -23.81
N LYS A 2 14.01 -30.05 -23.18
CA LYS A 2 13.20 -28.88 -23.55
C LYS A 2 14.01 -27.62 -23.22
N ASN A 3 14.41 -26.87 -24.24
CA ASN A 3 15.03 -25.54 -24.07
C ASN A 3 13.98 -24.58 -23.51
N TYR A 4 13.90 -24.51 -22.18
CA TYR A 4 13.12 -23.47 -21.54
C TYR A 4 13.80 -22.11 -21.81
N PRO A 5 13.06 -21.10 -22.30
CA PRO A 5 13.68 -19.84 -22.69
C PRO A 5 14.24 -19.10 -21.47
N ILE A 6 15.55 -18.83 -21.47
CA ILE A 6 16.32 -18.12 -20.42
C ILE A 6 15.65 -16.80 -19.99
N LYS A 7 14.92 -16.14 -20.91
CA LYS A 7 14.16 -14.91 -20.64
C LYS A 7 13.01 -15.11 -19.64
N MET A 8 12.34 -16.26 -19.68
CA MET A 8 11.26 -16.63 -18.76
C MET A 8 11.77 -16.75 -17.31
N TYR A 9 12.93 -17.36 -17.11
CA TYR A 9 13.56 -17.48 -15.79
C TYR A 9 13.98 -16.13 -15.20
N LYS A 10 14.51 -15.20 -16.01
CA LYS A 10 14.87 -13.85 -15.54
C LYS A 10 13.66 -13.06 -15.06
N ASN A 11 12.52 -13.17 -15.77
CA ASN A 11 11.29 -12.48 -15.40
C ASN A 11 10.68 -13.03 -14.11
N ALA A 12 10.58 -14.36 -13.98
CA ALA A 12 10.10 -15.00 -12.75
C ALA A 12 10.96 -14.61 -11.54
N LYS A 13 12.29 -14.62 -11.68
CA LYS A 13 13.22 -14.16 -10.64
C LYS A 13 12.96 -12.71 -10.20
N SER A 14 12.56 -11.83 -11.12
CA SER A 14 12.25 -10.43 -10.83
C SER A 14 10.90 -10.27 -10.11
N VAL A 15 9.87 -11.03 -10.50
CA VAL A 15 8.55 -11.08 -9.84
C VAL A 15 8.69 -11.48 -8.37
N PHE A 16 9.37 -12.60 -8.08
CA PHE A 16 9.52 -13.08 -6.71
C PHE A 16 10.30 -12.11 -5.83
N LYS A 17 11.36 -11.48 -6.35
CA LYS A 17 12.10 -10.45 -5.61
C LYS A 17 11.21 -9.29 -5.19
N ARG A 18 10.33 -8.81 -6.08
CA ARG A 18 9.39 -7.74 -5.77
C ARG A 18 8.39 -8.14 -4.69
N GLN A 19 7.83 -9.34 -4.80
CA GLN A 19 6.88 -9.84 -3.79
C GLN A 19 7.56 -9.97 -2.42
N ILE A 20 8.78 -10.53 -2.36
CA ILE A 20 9.55 -10.63 -1.11
C ILE A 20 9.83 -9.25 -0.51
N ALA A 21 10.23 -8.28 -1.34
CA ALA A 21 10.46 -6.91 -0.89
C ALA A 21 9.17 -6.27 -0.34
N LEU A 22 8.06 -6.43 -1.05
CA LEU A 22 6.75 -5.90 -0.63
C LEU A 22 6.30 -6.53 0.70
N ILE A 23 6.44 -7.84 0.86
CA ILE A 23 6.19 -8.55 2.13
C ILE A 23 7.05 -7.93 3.25
N GLY A 24 8.34 -7.71 3.00
CA GLY A 24 9.25 -7.06 3.97
C GLY A 24 8.76 -5.68 4.42
N VAL A 25 8.24 -4.88 3.48
CA VAL A 25 7.66 -3.56 3.76
C VAL A 25 6.39 -3.66 4.62
N TYR A 26 5.48 -4.58 4.31
CA TYR A 26 4.27 -4.77 5.13
C TYR A 26 4.61 -5.29 6.53
N LEU A 27 5.57 -6.20 6.67
CA LEU A 27 6.05 -6.64 7.99
C LEU A 27 6.64 -5.49 8.79
N TYR A 28 7.41 -4.59 8.15
CA TYR A 28 7.88 -3.38 8.81
C TYR A 28 6.73 -2.50 9.31
N ILE A 29 5.72 -2.23 8.47
CA ILE A 29 4.54 -1.45 8.85
C ILE A 29 3.79 -2.11 10.01
N PHE A 30 3.59 -3.42 9.99
CA PHE A 30 2.90 -4.14 11.07
C PHE A 30 3.69 -4.15 12.38
N ARG A 31 5.02 -4.07 12.34
CA ARG A 31 5.84 -3.82 13.54
C ARG A 31 5.62 -2.41 14.09
N LEU A 32 5.58 -1.39 13.22
CA LEU A 32 5.26 -0.01 13.64
C LEU A 32 3.88 0.07 14.32
N MET A 33 2.93 -0.74 13.86
CA MET A 33 1.59 -0.82 14.44
C MET A 33 1.51 -1.68 15.71
N HIS A 34 2.62 -2.28 16.15
CA HIS A 34 2.69 -3.26 17.25
C HIS A 34 1.75 -4.47 17.08
N ILE A 35 1.41 -4.82 15.84
CA ILE A 35 0.59 -6.02 15.53
C ILE A 35 1.44 -7.28 15.62
N ILE A 36 2.71 -7.20 15.22
CA ILE A 36 3.66 -8.30 15.31
C ILE A 36 4.86 -7.92 16.19
N PRO A 37 5.47 -8.89 16.90
CA PRO A 37 6.62 -8.62 17.77
C PRO A 37 7.87 -8.19 16.97
N GLY A 38 8.79 -7.53 17.67
CA GLY A 38 10.10 -7.14 17.13
C GLY A 38 10.20 -5.71 16.61
N TYR A 39 9.35 -4.79 17.07
CA TYR A 39 9.55 -3.36 16.85
C TYR A 39 10.81 -2.85 17.58
N GLN A 40 11.61 -2.02 16.90
CA GLN A 40 12.72 -1.27 17.50
C GLN A 40 12.58 0.20 17.09
N GLU A 41 12.67 1.09 18.07
CA GLU A 41 12.33 2.53 17.98
C GLU A 41 13.24 3.32 17.01
N ASP A 42 14.43 2.80 16.69
CA ASP A 42 15.46 3.46 15.88
C ASP A 42 15.57 2.90 14.43
N GLN A 43 14.50 2.33 13.88
CA GLN A 43 14.52 1.90 12.48
C GLN A 43 14.25 3.09 11.55
N LYS A 44 15.32 3.61 10.92
CA LYS A 44 15.23 4.44 9.70
C LYS A 44 14.17 3.85 8.75
N SER A 45 13.37 4.71 8.11
CA SER A 45 12.30 4.31 7.18
C SER A 45 12.75 3.18 6.27
N GLN A 46 12.20 1.99 6.50
CA GLN A 46 12.57 0.82 5.72
C GLN A 46 11.90 0.87 4.35
N VAL A 47 10.79 1.60 4.21
CA VAL A 47 10.15 1.82 2.90
C VAL A 47 11.14 2.46 1.93
N LYS A 48 11.87 3.51 2.34
CA LYS A 48 12.91 4.14 1.50
C LYS A 48 14.09 3.20 1.22
N LYS A 49 14.53 2.43 2.22
CA LYS A 49 15.59 1.43 2.07
C LYS A 49 15.21 0.37 1.03
N TYR A 50 14.05 -0.25 1.17
CA TYR A 50 13.53 -1.26 0.25
C TYR A 50 13.33 -0.69 -1.16
N MET A 51 12.88 0.56 -1.30
CA MET A 51 12.79 1.22 -2.61
C MET A 51 14.15 1.37 -3.31
N ASN A 52 15.21 1.62 -2.54
CA ASN A 52 16.56 1.79 -3.08
C ASN A 52 17.26 0.45 -3.35
N GLU A 53 16.99 -0.58 -2.54
CA GLU A 53 17.59 -1.91 -2.68
C GLU A 53 17.03 -2.72 -3.85
N TYR A 54 15.82 -2.39 -4.31
CA TYR A 54 15.12 -3.11 -5.38
C TYR A 54 14.84 -2.18 -6.57
N PRO A 55 15.86 -1.86 -7.40
CA PRO A 55 15.73 -0.99 -8.57
C PRO A 55 14.78 -1.56 -9.63
N GLU A 56 14.34 -2.81 -9.51
CA GLU A 56 13.24 -3.35 -10.32
C GLU A 56 11.93 -2.57 -10.12
N PHE A 57 11.76 -1.82 -9.02
CA PHE A 57 10.62 -0.91 -8.82
C PHE A 57 10.76 0.45 -9.50
N SER A 58 11.97 0.86 -9.91
CA SER A 58 12.20 2.14 -10.59
C SER A 58 12.12 2.05 -12.12
N ARG A 59 12.20 0.84 -12.67
CA ARG A 59 12.14 0.58 -14.11
C ARG A 59 10.81 -0.06 -14.50
N ASP A 60 9.94 0.78 -15.05
CA ASP A 60 9.15 0.49 -16.25
C ASP A 60 7.75 -0.14 -16.20
N LYS A 61 6.99 -0.07 -15.11
CA LYS A 61 5.53 -0.33 -15.20
C LYS A 61 4.69 0.63 -14.36
N SER A 62 3.84 1.41 -15.02
CA SER A 62 2.91 2.38 -14.40
C SER A 62 1.96 1.77 -13.35
N SER A 63 1.71 0.46 -13.39
CA SER A 63 0.94 -0.27 -12.37
C SER A 63 1.75 -0.60 -11.11
N MET A 64 3.08 -0.64 -11.18
CA MET A 64 3.95 -1.06 -10.07
C MET A 64 4.18 0.04 -9.03
N ASN A 65 3.82 1.29 -9.31
CA ASN A 65 3.93 2.34 -8.31
C ASN A 65 2.85 2.23 -7.23
N ILE A 66 1.73 1.54 -7.49
CA ILE A 66 0.59 1.49 -6.56
C ILE A 66 0.94 0.84 -5.21
N PRO A 67 1.53 -0.38 -5.13
CA PRO A 67 1.89 -0.97 -3.85
C PRO A 67 2.83 -0.09 -3.01
N ILE A 68 3.75 0.60 -3.68
CA ILE A 68 4.72 1.49 -3.06
C ILE A 68 4.04 2.73 -2.50
N ILE A 69 3.15 3.34 -3.29
CA ILE A 69 2.34 4.47 -2.88
C ILE A 69 1.53 4.12 -1.63
N ILE A 70 0.88 2.96 -1.65
CA ILE A 70 0.11 2.46 -0.50
C ILE A 70 1.04 2.29 0.70
N ALA A 71 2.19 1.62 0.56
CA ALA A 71 3.13 1.43 1.65
C ALA A 71 3.64 2.75 2.25
N GLN A 72 3.93 3.74 1.41
CA GLN A 72 4.37 5.07 1.84
C GLN A 72 3.26 5.81 2.59
N LEU A 73 2.01 5.73 2.13
CA LEU A 73 0.87 6.31 2.84
C LEU A 73 0.65 5.63 4.19
N LEU A 74 0.74 4.30 4.25
CA LEU A 74 0.62 3.54 5.49
C LEU A 74 1.71 3.92 6.50
N GLU A 75 2.98 3.96 6.08
CA GLU A 75 4.09 4.38 6.94
C GLU A 75 3.87 5.79 7.49
N ALA A 76 3.48 6.74 6.63
CA ALA A 76 3.23 8.11 7.05
C ALA A 76 2.02 8.23 8.01
N ILE A 77 0.96 7.44 7.78
CA ILE A 77 -0.20 7.36 8.67
C ILE A 77 0.20 6.84 10.05
N VAL A 78 0.94 5.72 10.11
CA VAL A 78 1.33 5.07 11.37
C VAL A 78 2.34 5.93 12.14
N LEU A 79 3.27 6.58 11.44
CA LEU A 79 4.23 7.50 12.05
C LEU A 79 3.68 8.92 12.31
N LYS A 80 2.41 9.19 11.95
CA LYS A 80 1.78 10.52 12.02
C LYS A 80 2.57 11.65 11.36
N LYS A 81 3.22 11.33 10.22
CA LYS A 81 3.94 12.32 9.39
C LYS A 81 2.98 12.95 8.38
N GLU A 82 2.07 13.78 8.87
CA GLU A 82 0.97 14.34 8.07
C GLU A 82 1.46 15.21 6.90
N SER A 83 2.54 16.01 7.12
CA SER A 83 3.19 16.80 6.05
C SER A 83 3.61 15.94 4.86
N ASP A 84 4.22 14.77 5.16
CA ASP A 84 4.65 13.83 4.13
C ASP A 84 3.45 13.26 3.36
N VAL A 85 2.27 13.14 3.98
CA VAL A 85 1.05 12.70 3.30
C VAL A 85 0.54 13.78 2.36
N PHE A 86 0.50 15.05 2.77
CA PHE A 86 0.02 16.14 1.90
C PHE A 86 0.91 16.36 0.67
N ASP A 87 2.22 16.38 0.85
CA ASP A 87 3.17 16.49 -0.28
C ASP A 87 3.02 15.30 -1.23
N ARG A 88 2.83 14.09 -0.67
CA ARG A 88 2.53 12.90 -1.47
C ARG A 88 1.18 13.01 -2.13
N MET A 89 0.14 13.54 -1.49
CA MET A 89 -1.19 13.70 -2.10
C MET A 89 -1.12 14.57 -3.36
N GLU A 90 -0.34 15.65 -3.35
CA GLU A 90 -0.16 16.48 -4.55
C GLU A 90 0.61 15.75 -5.65
N ALA A 91 1.71 15.08 -5.29
CA ALA A 91 2.45 14.24 -6.23
C ALA A 91 1.60 13.10 -6.80
N LEU A 92 0.76 12.50 -5.96
CA LEU A 92 -0.17 11.42 -6.29
C LEU A 92 -1.33 11.89 -7.14
N LYS A 93 -1.86 13.10 -6.95
CA LYS A 93 -2.85 13.69 -7.85
C LYS A 93 -2.26 13.82 -9.26
N LYS A 94 -1.05 14.36 -9.37
CA LYS A 94 -0.31 14.50 -10.64
C LYS A 94 0.07 13.15 -11.27
N TYR A 95 0.31 12.13 -10.46
CA TYR A 95 0.57 10.75 -10.90
C TYR A 95 -0.73 10.03 -11.32
N SER A 96 -1.81 10.23 -10.56
CA SER A 96 -3.13 9.63 -10.78
C SER A 96 -3.74 10.05 -12.10
N SER A 97 -3.61 11.33 -12.47
CA SER A 97 -4.13 11.86 -13.73
C SER A 97 -3.42 11.28 -14.96
N ARG A 98 -2.21 10.71 -14.79
CA ARG A 98 -1.43 10.09 -15.87
C ARG A 98 -1.64 8.58 -15.99
N TYR A 99 -1.97 7.88 -14.90
CA TYR A 99 -1.89 6.42 -14.85
C TYR A 99 -3.09 5.70 -14.21
N ILE A 100 -4.02 6.41 -13.54
CA ILE A 100 -5.26 5.87 -12.92
C ILE A 100 -6.45 6.08 -13.86
N THR A 101 -6.29 5.70 -15.13
CA THR A 101 -7.35 5.80 -16.15
C THR A 101 -7.70 4.47 -16.83
N LYS A 102 -7.02 3.37 -16.50
CA LYS A 102 -7.42 2.01 -16.92
C LYS A 102 -8.23 1.30 -15.83
N SER A 103 -9.23 0.52 -16.24
CA SER A 103 -10.23 -0.18 -15.42
C SER A 103 -9.65 -1.00 -14.25
N ASP A 104 -8.40 -1.47 -14.35
CA ASP A 104 -7.71 -2.23 -13.29
C ASP A 104 -7.29 -1.36 -12.07
N SER A 105 -7.55 -0.04 -12.11
CA SER A 105 -7.14 0.92 -11.08
C SER A 105 -8.24 1.31 -10.09
N ILE A 106 -9.47 0.80 -10.25
CA ILE A 106 -10.61 1.22 -9.41
C ILE A 106 -10.40 0.86 -7.94
N ARG A 107 -9.98 -0.38 -7.64
CA ARG A 107 -9.76 -0.85 -6.26
C ARG A 107 -8.68 -0.03 -5.57
N SER A 108 -7.53 0.13 -6.22
CA SER A 108 -6.41 0.91 -5.70
C SER A 108 -6.76 2.38 -5.49
N ASN A 109 -7.52 2.99 -6.41
CA ASN A 109 -8.01 4.36 -6.26
C ASN A 109 -8.96 4.49 -5.06
N CYS A 110 -9.89 3.54 -4.88
CA CYS A 110 -10.75 3.52 -3.71
C CYS A 110 -9.94 3.42 -2.42
N PHE A 111 -9.00 2.48 -2.37
CA PHE A 111 -8.19 2.25 -1.17
C PHE A 111 -7.29 3.44 -0.84
N ILE A 112 -6.61 4.05 -1.83
CA ILE A 112 -5.83 5.28 -1.62
C ILE A 112 -6.73 6.38 -1.04
N ASN A 113 -7.91 6.62 -1.60
CA ASN A 113 -8.81 7.63 -1.06
C ASN A 113 -9.26 7.32 0.38
N MET A 114 -9.51 6.05 0.71
CA MET A 114 -9.80 5.64 2.09
C MET A 114 -8.65 5.99 3.04
N LEU A 115 -7.39 5.74 2.65
CA LEU A 115 -6.21 6.13 3.44
C LEU A 115 -6.12 7.65 3.63
N LEU A 116 -6.44 8.44 2.60
CA LEU A 116 -6.43 9.90 2.69
C LEU A 116 -7.49 10.44 3.66
N GLU A 117 -8.63 9.75 3.81
CA GLU A 117 -9.63 10.14 4.81
C GLU A 117 -9.10 10.00 6.25
N VAL A 118 -8.11 9.15 6.52
CA VAL A 118 -7.48 9.02 7.84
C VAL A 118 -6.85 10.35 8.27
N VAL A 119 -6.05 10.95 7.40
CA VAL A 119 -5.36 12.22 7.67
C VAL A 119 -6.34 13.40 7.61
N ARG A 120 -7.22 13.44 6.60
CA ARG A 120 -8.22 14.54 6.47
C ARG A 120 -9.15 14.68 7.67
N ASN A 121 -9.43 13.58 8.36
CA ASN A 121 -10.30 13.57 9.53
C ASN A 121 -9.50 13.48 10.83
N ASN A 122 -8.20 13.84 10.82
CA ASN A 122 -7.33 13.90 11.99
C ASN A 122 -7.42 12.63 12.87
N TYR A 123 -7.41 11.45 12.23
CA TYR A 123 -7.44 10.17 12.92
C TYR A 123 -8.73 9.88 13.72
N HIS A 124 -9.81 10.65 13.51
CA HIS A 124 -11.10 10.44 14.19
C HIS A 124 -11.90 9.31 13.53
N VAL A 125 -11.83 8.11 14.12
CA VAL A 125 -12.37 6.84 13.58
C VAL A 125 -13.78 6.96 13.01
N VAL A 126 -14.74 7.49 13.77
CA VAL A 126 -16.16 7.61 13.31
C VAL A 126 -16.29 8.53 12.08
N ALA A 127 -15.47 9.58 12.02
CA ALA A 127 -15.50 10.50 10.87
C ALA A 127 -14.84 9.85 9.65
N ILE A 128 -13.73 9.13 9.85
CA ILE A 128 -13.04 8.36 8.82
C ILE A 128 -14.00 7.34 8.20
N GLU A 129 -14.67 6.53 9.00
CA GLU A 129 -15.63 5.53 8.49
C GLU A 129 -16.73 6.17 7.67
N ARG A 130 -17.32 7.25 8.18
CA ARG A 130 -18.39 7.99 7.48
C ARG A 130 -17.94 8.48 6.10
N HIS A 131 -16.76 9.09 6.02
CA HIS A 131 -16.25 9.68 4.77
C HIS A 131 -15.66 8.63 3.80
N ALA A 132 -15.07 7.57 4.34
CA ALA A 132 -14.51 6.46 3.56
C ALA A 132 -15.58 5.53 2.99
N LYS A 133 -16.81 5.52 3.56
CA LYS A 133 -17.91 4.60 3.20
C LYS A 133 -18.16 4.50 1.70
N LYS A 134 -18.16 5.62 0.97
CA LYS A 134 -18.40 5.62 -0.49
C LYS A 134 -17.32 4.89 -1.27
N TYR A 135 -16.06 5.03 -0.85
CA TYR A 135 -14.93 4.36 -1.48
C TYR A 135 -14.90 2.89 -1.09
N TYR A 136 -15.17 2.56 0.17
CA TYR A 136 -15.26 1.17 0.63
C TYR A 136 -16.37 0.39 -0.10
N THR A 137 -17.55 0.99 -0.24
CA THR A 137 -18.67 0.38 -0.97
C THR A 137 -18.29 0.11 -2.43
N LYS A 138 -17.64 1.07 -3.08
CA LYS A 138 -17.15 0.91 -4.46
C LYS A 138 -16.05 -0.15 -4.57
N LEU A 139 -15.15 -0.24 -3.59
CA LEU A 139 -14.10 -1.26 -3.51
C LEU A 139 -14.70 -2.66 -3.46
N VAL A 140 -15.65 -2.91 -2.55
CA VAL A 140 -16.28 -4.23 -2.37
C VAL A 140 -17.11 -4.63 -3.60
N ALA A 141 -17.76 -3.67 -4.26
CA ALA A 141 -18.50 -3.91 -5.50
C ALA A 141 -17.58 -4.29 -6.70
N ASN A 142 -16.27 -4.09 -6.59
CA ASN A 142 -15.28 -4.45 -7.59
C ASN A 142 -14.32 -5.48 -7.00
N PRO A 143 -14.71 -6.76 -6.87
CA PRO A 143 -13.91 -7.77 -6.17
C PRO A 143 -12.54 -7.97 -6.82
N LYS A 144 -11.56 -8.38 -5.99
CA LYS A 144 -10.20 -8.66 -6.46
C LYS A 144 -10.21 -9.77 -7.52
N ILE A 145 -9.54 -9.53 -8.64
CA ILE A 145 -9.34 -10.54 -9.69
C ILE A 145 -8.25 -11.52 -9.23
N SER A 146 -8.47 -12.81 -9.43
CA SER A 146 -7.47 -13.85 -9.16
C SER A 146 -6.49 -13.96 -10.34
N SER A 147 -5.50 -13.07 -10.41
CA SER A 147 -4.36 -13.17 -11.32
C SER A 147 -3.04 -12.87 -10.60
N GLU A 148 -1.91 -13.29 -11.18
CA GLU A 148 -0.58 -12.99 -10.64
C GLU A 148 -0.32 -11.47 -10.61
N GLU A 149 -0.74 -10.75 -11.65
CA GLU A 149 -0.62 -9.29 -11.73
C GLU A 149 -1.45 -8.59 -10.64
N ALA A 150 -2.65 -9.09 -10.36
CA ALA A 150 -3.48 -8.58 -9.29
C ALA A 150 -2.86 -8.84 -7.91
N ALA A 151 -2.16 -9.97 -7.74
CA ALA A 151 -1.42 -10.27 -6.51
C ALA A 151 -0.17 -9.40 -6.34
N GLU A 152 0.48 -8.98 -7.43
CA GLU A 152 1.59 -8.01 -7.36
C GLU A 152 1.12 -6.60 -6.93
N VAL A 153 -0.10 -6.20 -7.29
CA VAL A 153 -0.67 -4.88 -6.94
C VAL A 153 -1.30 -4.88 -5.53
N GLU A 154 -1.95 -5.97 -5.18
CA GLU A 154 -2.75 -6.11 -3.97
C GLU A 154 -2.31 -7.38 -3.21
N LEU A 155 -1.18 -7.29 -2.51
CA LEU A 155 -0.63 -8.41 -1.73
C LEU A 155 -1.63 -8.90 -0.68
N ILE A 156 -2.23 -7.95 0.05
CA ILE A 156 -3.31 -8.18 1.02
C ILE A 156 -4.56 -7.56 0.42
N PRO A 157 -5.71 -8.27 0.37
CA PRO A 157 -6.95 -7.65 -0.08
C PRO A 157 -7.25 -6.36 0.68
N TYR A 158 -7.57 -5.28 -0.03
CA TYR A 158 -7.67 -3.94 0.52
C TYR A 158 -8.76 -3.81 1.57
N GLU A 159 -9.84 -4.59 1.48
CA GLU A 159 -10.85 -4.70 2.54
C GLU A 159 -10.27 -5.23 3.86
N HIS A 160 -9.38 -6.21 3.80
CA HIS A 160 -8.71 -6.77 4.98
C HIS A 160 -7.66 -5.81 5.52
N LEU A 161 -6.86 -5.22 4.62
CA LEU A 161 -5.87 -4.22 5.01
C LEU A 161 -6.52 -2.98 5.64
N TRP A 162 -7.66 -2.54 5.11
CA TRP A 162 -8.46 -1.48 5.70
C TRP A 162 -8.92 -1.84 7.12
N GLN A 163 -9.44 -3.05 7.32
CA GLN A 163 -9.87 -3.51 8.64
C GLN A 163 -8.72 -3.50 9.65
N ILE A 164 -7.52 -3.92 9.24
CA ILE A 164 -6.31 -3.88 10.07
C ILE A 164 -6.01 -2.44 10.52
N ILE A 165 -6.10 -1.48 9.60
CA ILE A 165 -5.84 -0.05 9.89
C ILE A 165 -6.89 0.50 10.84
N MET A 166 -8.17 0.25 10.59
CA MET A 166 -9.26 0.74 11.44
C MET A 166 -9.17 0.17 12.86
N ASN A 167 -8.85 -1.12 13.00
CA ASN A 167 -8.63 -1.76 14.30
C ASN A 167 -7.45 -1.13 15.04
N TYR A 168 -6.35 -0.84 14.34
CA TYR A 168 -5.20 -0.14 14.92
C TYR A 168 -5.59 1.26 15.41
N LEU A 169 -6.30 2.05 14.59
CA LEU A 169 -6.74 3.40 14.97
C LEU A 169 -7.65 3.38 16.20
N GLU A 170 -8.58 2.42 16.27
CA GLU A 170 -9.47 2.28 17.42
C GLU A 170 -8.72 1.83 18.70
N ALA A 171 -7.71 0.98 18.57
CA ALA A 171 -6.85 0.59 19.69
C ALA A 171 -6.05 1.80 20.23
N GLN A 172 -5.54 2.66 19.34
CA GLN A 172 -4.81 3.88 19.72
C GLN A 172 -5.70 4.92 20.45
N LYS A 173 -7.02 4.88 20.22
CA LYS A 173 -7.99 5.72 20.95
C LYS A 173 -8.16 5.26 22.39
N LYS A 174 -8.15 3.95 22.65
CA LYS A 174 -8.35 3.37 23.99
C LYS A 174 -7.11 3.47 24.89
N SER A 175 -5.93 3.64 24.30
CA SER A 175 -4.67 3.83 25.02
C SER A 175 -4.39 5.28 25.42
N ARG A 176 -5.31 6.20 25.13
CA ARG A 176 -5.28 7.62 25.54
C ARG A 176 -6.37 7.88 26.56
#